data_AF-A0A9E5QMH2-F1
#
_entry.id   AF-A0A9E5QMH2-F1
#
_cell.length_a   1.000
_cell.length_b   1.000
_cell.length_c   1.000
_cell.angle_alpha   90.00
_cell.angle_beta   90.00
_cell.angle_gamma   90.00
#
_symmetry.space_group_name_H-M   'P 1'
#
loop_
_entity.id
_entity.type
_entity.pdbx_description
1 polymer ?
#
loop_
_entity_poly.entity_id
_entity_poly.type
_entity_poly.pdbx_seq_one_letter_code
_entity_poly.pdbx_strand_id
1 'polypeptide(L)'
;MKAATGNTRRVVLAAGTLALAVASAAAIAAKADAPAPGTYALKDGATLYVASNGGMRMFTADGHRLDMKDGVRMETRDGKVIVMKEDLNWRDLRRFGTLNPKFR
;
A
#
# COMPACT_ATOMS: atom_id res chain seq x y z
N MET A 1 64.49 32.60 24.84
CA MET A 1 64.28 31.83 23.60
C MET A 1 65.33 30.72 23.51
N LYS A 2 65.05 29.56 24.11
CA LYS A 2 65.51 28.18 23.78
C LYS A 2 64.90 27.26 24.85
N ALA A 3 64.64 26.01 24.47
CA ALA A 3 64.03 24.91 25.25
C ALA A 3 62.49 24.95 25.37
N ALA A 4 61.81 24.36 24.39
CA ALA A 4 60.43 23.94 24.52
C ALA A 4 60.38 22.48 24.98
N THR A 5 60.08 22.30 26.26
CA THR A 5 59.69 21.04 26.90
C THR A 5 58.35 20.60 26.32
N GLY A 6 58.27 19.39 25.76
CA GLY A 6 57.06 18.84 25.14
C GLY A 6 56.79 17.42 25.60
N ASN A 7 56.21 17.32 26.79
CA ASN A 7 55.77 16.12 27.52
C ASN A 7 54.83 15.22 26.69
N THR A 8 55.27 14.03 26.28
CA THR A 8 54.42 13.04 25.58
C THR A 8 53.92 11.96 26.53
N ARG A 9 53.01 12.33 27.44
CA ARG A 9 52.22 11.34 28.19
C ARG A 9 50.92 11.08 27.43
N ARG A 10 50.93 10.00 26.66
CA ARG A 10 49.74 9.35 26.08
C ARG A 10 48.78 9.02 27.23
N VAL A 11 47.68 9.75 27.33
CA VAL A 11 46.52 9.35 28.13
C VAL A 11 45.39 9.14 27.15
N VAL A 12 45.00 7.87 27.04
CA VAL A 12 43.90 7.36 26.23
C VAL A 12 42.61 8.00 26.74
N LEU A 13 42.03 8.91 25.95
CA LEU A 13 40.69 9.43 26.18
C LEU A 13 39.69 8.52 25.46
N ALA A 14 39.05 7.67 26.25
CA ALA A 14 37.85 6.96 25.87
C ALA A 14 36.75 7.97 25.51
N ALA A 15 36.41 8.06 24.22
CA ALA A 15 35.18 8.69 23.77
C ALA A 15 34.26 7.55 23.32
N GLY A 16 33.33 7.17 24.20
CA GLY A 16 32.28 6.22 23.87
C GLY A 16 31.47 6.76 22.69
N THR A 17 31.48 6.02 21.58
CA THR A 17 30.58 6.28 20.46
C THR A 17 29.15 6.00 20.92
N LEU A 18 28.39 7.07 21.11
CA LEU A 18 26.96 7.02 21.33
C LEU A 18 26.34 6.43 20.05
N ALA A 19 26.03 5.13 20.08
CA ALA A 19 25.33 4.47 18.99
C ALA A 19 23.93 5.11 18.87
N LEU A 20 23.72 5.95 17.85
CA LEU A 20 22.39 6.39 17.49
C LEU A 20 21.59 5.13 17.13
N ALA A 21 20.63 4.79 17.98
CA ALA A 21 19.63 3.77 17.69
C ALA A 21 18.93 4.17 16.39
N VAL A 22 19.21 3.42 15.32
CA VAL A 22 18.47 3.55 14.06
C VAL A 22 17.07 3.04 14.36
N ALA A 23 16.13 3.95 14.61
CA ALA A 23 14.73 3.61 14.67
C ALA A 23 14.32 3.14 13.28
N SER A 24 14.37 1.83 13.04
CA SER A 24 13.78 1.23 11.86
C SER A 24 12.29 1.51 11.93
N ALA A 25 11.82 2.50 11.17
CA ALA A 25 10.40 2.69 10.95
C ALA A 25 9.89 1.41 10.30
N ALA A 26 9.22 0.56 11.08
CA ALA A 26 8.48 -0.55 10.53
C ALA A 26 7.46 0.04 9.57
N ALA A 27 7.71 -0.09 8.27
CA ALA A 27 6.73 0.22 7.26
C ALA A 27 5.51 -0.66 7.56
N ILE A 28 4.42 -0.06 8.02
CA ILE A 28 3.13 -0.74 8.13
C ILE A 28 2.77 -1.13 6.70
N ALA A 29 3.00 -2.40 6.34
CA ALA A 29 2.51 -2.98 5.10
C ALA A 29 1.00 -3.14 5.20
N ALA A 30 0.26 -2.04 5.07
CA ALA A 30 -1.19 -2.08 4.95
C ALA A 30 -1.55 -2.44 3.50
N LYS A 31 -2.31 -3.53 3.35
CA LYS A 31 -2.96 -4.11 2.16
C LYS A 31 -2.09 -5.00 1.28
N ALA A 32 -2.01 -6.27 1.67
CA ALA A 32 -1.50 -7.36 0.85
C ALA A 32 -2.57 -8.02 -0.07
N ASP A 33 -3.81 -7.53 -0.12
CA ASP A 33 -4.90 -8.22 -0.85
C ASP A 33 -5.51 -7.46 -2.05
N ALA A 34 -5.12 -6.20 -2.28
CA ALA A 34 -5.67 -5.43 -3.39
C ALA A 34 -4.82 -5.61 -4.66
N PRO A 35 -5.43 -5.86 -5.84
CA PRO A 35 -4.69 -5.89 -7.10
C PRO A 35 -4.00 -4.55 -7.34
N ALA A 36 -2.86 -4.58 -8.01
CA ALA A 36 -2.15 -3.37 -8.39
C ALA A 36 -3.04 -2.48 -9.30
N PRO A 37 -2.84 -1.15 -9.30
CA PRO A 37 -3.53 -0.28 -10.24
C PRO A 37 -3.19 -0.67 -11.68
N GLY A 38 -4.18 -0.70 -12.57
CA GLY A 38 -3.99 -1.10 -13.95
C GLY A 38 -5.24 -1.68 -14.60
N THR A 39 -5.03 -2.26 -15.79
CA THR A 39 -6.09 -2.88 -16.59
C THR A 39 -5.82 -4.37 -16.70
N TYR A 40 -6.86 -5.18 -16.46
CA TYR A 40 -6.80 -6.63 -16.48
C TYR A 40 -7.82 -7.17 -17.48
N ALA A 41 -7.33 -7.92 -18.47
CA ALA A 41 -8.19 -8.67 -19.38
C ALA A 41 -8.67 -9.94 -18.69
N LEU A 42 -9.98 -10.16 -18.67
CA LEU A 42 -10.62 -11.31 -18.05
C LEU A 42 -10.88 -12.43 -19.07
N LYS A 43 -11.03 -13.66 -18.57
CA LYS A 43 -11.27 -14.84 -19.41
C LYS A 43 -12.62 -14.82 -20.12
N ASP A 44 -13.62 -14.20 -19.50
CA ASP A 44 -14.96 -13.98 -20.07
C ASP A 44 -14.98 -12.91 -21.18
N GLY A 45 -13.83 -12.28 -21.48
CA GLY A 45 -13.71 -11.21 -22.46
C GLY A 45 -13.97 -9.82 -21.91
N ALA A 46 -14.36 -9.68 -20.64
CA ALA A 46 -14.51 -8.40 -19.98
C ALA A 46 -13.15 -7.79 -19.61
N THR A 47 -13.17 -6.50 -19.27
CA THR A 47 -12.00 -5.76 -18.83
C THR A 47 -12.24 -5.17 -17.45
N LEU A 48 -11.33 -5.43 -16.52
CA LEU A 48 -11.32 -4.84 -15.18
C LEU A 48 -10.30 -3.70 -15.11
N TYR A 49 -10.74 -2.52 -14.70
CA TYR A 49 -9.89 -1.37 -14.41
C TYR A 49 -9.78 -1.17 -12.90
N VAL A 50 -8.54 -1.11 -12.39
CA VAL A 50 -8.20 -0.87 -10.99
C VAL A 50 -7.53 0.49 -10.89
N ALA A 51 -8.15 1.41 -10.18
CA ALA A 51 -7.60 2.75 -9.93
C ALA A 51 -6.58 2.72 -8.79
N SER A 52 -5.73 3.75 -8.71
CA SER A 52 -4.70 3.88 -7.66
C SER A 52 -5.26 3.95 -6.23
N ASN A 53 -6.54 4.28 -6.08
CA ASN A 53 -7.24 4.28 -4.80
C ASN A 53 -7.90 2.93 -4.45
N GLY A 54 -7.67 1.89 -5.26
CA GLY A 54 -8.27 0.55 -5.11
C GLY A 54 -9.71 0.44 -5.64
N GLY A 55 -10.27 1.51 -6.23
CA GLY A 55 -11.58 1.47 -6.87
C GLY A 55 -11.53 0.60 -8.14
N MET A 56 -12.53 -0.26 -8.30
CA MET A 56 -12.62 -1.17 -9.45
C MET A 56 -13.82 -0.85 -10.33
N ARG A 57 -13.66 -0.99 -11.64
CA ARG A 57 -14.74 -0.89 -12.64
C ARG A 57 -14.57 -1.99 -13.68
N MET A 58 -15.65 -2.67 -14.02
CA MET A 58 -15.64 -3.72 -15.03
C MET A 58 -16.44 -3.28 -16.26
N PHE A 59 -15.98 -3.68 -17.44
CA PHE A 59 -16.60 -3.39 -18.72
C PHE A 59 -16.72 -4.67 -19.55
N THR A 60 -17.81 -4.83 -20.30
CA THR A 60 -17.95 -5.89 -21.30
C THR A 60 -16.95 -5.70 -22.44
N ALA A 61 -16.79 -6.72 -23.29
CA ALA A 61 -16.00 -6.62 -24.51
C ALA A 61 -16.44 -5.46 -25.42
N ASP A 62 -17.75 -5.15 -25.42
CA ASP A 62 -18.34 -4.05 -26.20
C ASP A 62 -18.22 -2.68 -25.52
N GLY A 63 -17.58 -2.60 -24.35
CA GLY A 63 -17.34 -1.35 -23.63
C GLY A 63 -18.48 -0.90 -22.71
N HIS A 64 -19.51 -1.71 -22.50
CA HIS A 64 -20.58 -1.40 -21.54
C HIS A 64 -20.13 -1.64 -20.12
N ARG A 65 -20.46 -0.73 -19.20
CA ARG A 65 -20.12 -0.88 -17.78
C ARG A 65 -20.95 -2.00 -17.15
N LEU A 66 -20.29 -2.87 -16.39
CA LEU A 66 -20.91 -3.90 -15.59
C LEU A 66 -20.89 -3.52 -14.11
N ASP A 67 -21.99 -3.80 -13.42
CA ASP A 67 -22.04 -3.75 -11.96
C ASP A 67 -21.36 -4.99 -11.37
N MET A 68 -20.34 -4.74 -10.56
CA MET A 68 -19.59 -5.79 -9.89
C MET A 68 -20.24 -6.09 -8.54
N LYS A 69 -20.78 -7.31 -8.40
CA LYS A 69 -21.32 -7.78 -7.11
C LYS A 69 -20.17 -8.21 -6.20
N ASP A 70 -20.35 -8.02 -4.89
CA ASP A 70 -19.39 -8.49 -3.88
C ASP A 70 -19.23 -10.01 -3.94
N GLY A 71 -18.02 -10.50 -3.68
CA GLY A 71 -17.69 -11.93 -3.70
C GLY A 71 -17.57 -12.55 -5.10
N VAL A 72 -17.80 -11.81 -6.18
CA VAL A 72 -17.64 -12.34 -7.54
C VAL A 72 -16.15 -12.58 -7.83
N ARG A 73 -15.84 -13.81 -8.25
CA ARG A 73 -14.52 -14.22 -8.73
C ARG A 73 -14.37 -13.81 -10.19
N MET A 74 -13.35 -13.02 -10.48
CA MET A 74 -12.96 -12.62 -11.83
C MET A 74 -11.60 -13.25 -12.13
N GLU A 75 -11.54 -14.10 -13.14
CA GLU A 75 -10.29 -14.73 -13.56
C GLU A 75 -9.70 -13.96 -14.73
N THR A 76 -8.47 -13.50 -14.55
CA THR A 76 -7.70 -12.83 -15.58
C THR A 76 -7.17 -13.84 -16.59
N ARG A 77 -6.81 -13.39 -17.80
CA ARG A 77 -6.22 -14.26 -18.83
C ARG A 77 -4.89 -14.87 -18.42
N ASP A 78 -4.12 -14.20 -17.54
CA ASP A 78 -2.89 -14.73 -16.95
C ASP A 78 -3.14 -15.70 -15.78
N GLY A 79 -4.40 -16.06 -15.50
CA GLY A 79 -4.78 -17.08 -14.52
C GLY A 79 -4.84 -16.58 -13.08
N LYS A 80 -4.75 -15.26 -12.84
CA LYS A 80 -4.96 -14.68 -11.51
C LYS A 80 -6.45 -14.56 -11.23
N VAL A 81 -6.82 -14.79 -9.99
CA VAL A 81 -8.19 -14.59 -9.53
C VAL A 81 -8.25 -13.33 -8.70
N ILE A 82 -9.07 -12.39 -9.14
CA ILE A 82 -9.41 -11.16 -8.41
C ILE A 82 -10.81 -11.35 -7.88
N VAL A 83 -11.01 -11.08 -6.59
CA VAL A 83 -12.34 -11.14 -5.97
C VAL A 83 -12.73 -9.72 -5.59
N MET A 84 -13.92 -9.30 -6.02
CA MET A 84 -14.54 -8.09 -5.48
C MET A 84 -14.74 -8.33 -3.99
N LYS A 85 -14.04 -7.57 -3.15
CA LYS A 85 -14.25 -7.55 -1.71
C LYS A 85 -14.74 -6.17 -1.34
N GLU A 86 -15.82 -6.15 -0.59
CA GLU A 86 -16.50 -4.98 -0.03
C GLU A 86 -17.49 -4.32 -0.98
N ASP A 87 -18.76 -4.59 -0.71
CA ASP A 87 -19.88 -3.80 -1.19
C ASP A 87 -19.76 -2.34 -0.71
N LEU A 88 -20.42 -1.40 -1.41
CA LEU A 88 -20.39 0.04 -1.10
C LEU A 88 -20.66 0.34 0.39
N ASN A 89 -21.46 -0.51 1.04
CA ASN A 89 -21.81 -0.47 2.46
C ASN A 89 -20.59 -0.45 3.41
N TRP A 90 -19.59 -1.30 3.19
CA TRP A 90 -18.38 -1.32 4.05
C TRP A 90 -17.46 -0.13 3.78
N ARG A 91 -17.48 0.38 2.55
CA ARG A 91 -16.76 1.60 2.18
C ARG A 91 -17.34 2.81 2.88
N ASP A 92 -18.67 2.92 2.91
CA ASP A 92 -19.37 4.01 3.57
C ASP A 92 -19.26 3.90 5.10
N LEU A 93 -19.34 2.69 5.67
CA LEU A 93 -19.10 2.49 7.09
C LEU A 93 -17.69 2.89 7.52
N ARG A 94 -16.65 2.54 6.76
CA ARG A 94 -15.27 2.96 7.12
C ARG A 94 -15.01 4.44 6.86
N ARG A 95 -15.63 5.01 5.82
CA ARG A 95 -15.43 6.42 5.45
C ARG A 95 -16.20 7.38 6.36
N PHE A 96 -17.40 6.99 6.78
CA PHE A 96 -18.33 7.86 7.52
C PHE A 96 -18.68 7.34 8.91
N GLY A 97 -18.24 6.15 9.30
CA GLY A 97 -18.61 5.51 10.56
C GLY A 97 -20.08 5.05 10.60
N THR A 98 -20.81 5.12 9.48
CA THR A 98 -22.23 4.80 9.39
C THR A 98 -22.58 4.16 8.04
N LEU A 99 -23.55 3.25 8.05
CA LEU A 99 -24.16 2.69 6.84
C LEU A 99 -25.18 3.63 6.19
N ASN A 100 -25.53 4.75 6.85
CA ASN A 100 -26.44 5.76 6.33
C ASN A 100 -25.81 7.16 6.42
N PRO A 101 -24.78 7.44 5.61
CA PRO A 101 -24.20 8.78 5.55
C PRO A 101 -25.22 9.75 4.94
N LYS A 102 -25.66 10.75 5.71
CA LYS A 102 -26.44 11.85 5.16
C LYS A 102 -25.49 12.74 4.35
N PHE A 103 -25.56 12.65 3.02
CA PHE A 103 -24.91 13.62 2.15
C PHE A 103 -25.62 14.96 2.35
N ARG A 104 -24.89 15.97 2.81
CA ARG A 104 -25.39 17.33 3.01
C ARG A 104 -24.94 18.21 1.86
#